data_AF-A0A973TCG5-F1
#
_entry.id   AF-A0A973TCG5-F1
#
_cell.length_a   1.000
_cell.length_b   1.000
_cell.length_c   1.000
_cell.angle_alpha   90.00
_cell.angle_beta   90.00
_cell.angle_gamma   90.00
#
_symmetry.space_group_name_H-M   'P 1'
#
loop_
_entity.id
_entity.type
_entity.pdbx_description
1 polymer ?
#
loop_
_entity_poly.entity_id
_entity_poly.type
_entity_poly.pdbx_seq_one_letter_code
_entity_poly.pdbx_strand_id
1 'polypeptide(L)'
;LELSNGTPAQKQMAQDAVNRWYAPALMMFGPPDDDSPNSKQSMAWNIKRFSNDELRSRFVGMMVEQVKVLGLTLPDDRIRFNEDTKRWEHGPLDWHEFQEVLAGRGPCNAQRLERRRAAHDDGAWVREAAAAYAAKQSAKQQKEYAA
;
A
#
# COMPACT_ATOMS: atom_id res chain seq x y z
N LEU A 1 21.13 3.64 -3.26
CA LEU A 1 21.50 5.01 -2.85
C LEU A 1 21.79 5.93 -4.05
N GLU A 2 21.49 5.49 -5.28
CA GLU A 2 21.92 6.19 -6.50
C GLU A 2 21.38 7.62 -6.63
N LEU A 3 20.10 7.85 -6.32
CA LEU A 3 19.53 9.20 -6.42
C LEU A 3 20.00 10.12 -5.29
N SER A 4 20.07 9.61 -4.06
CA SER A 4 20.48 10.36 -2.88
C SER A 4 21.96 10.73 -2.88
N ASN A 5 22.80 9.93 -3.56
CA ASN A 5 24.25 10.19 -3.70
C ASN A 5 24.61 10.80 -5.07
N GLY A 6 23.61 11.06 -5.91
CA GLY A 6 23.80 11.56 -7.27
C GLY A 6 23.91 13.08 -7.36
N THR A 7 23.60 13.58 -8.56
CA THR A 7 23.54 15.02 -8.88
C THR A 7 22.50 15.78 -8.04
N PRO A 8 22.60 17.11 -7.95
CA PRO A 8 21.57 17.93 -7.27
C PRO A 8 20.14 17.66 -7.77
N ALA A 9 19.97 17.47 -9.09
CA ALA A 9 18.67 17.17 -9.68
C ALA A 9 18.13 15.79 -9.24
N GLN A 10 19.00 14.78 -9.12
CA GLN A 10 18.61 13.45 -8.62
C GLN A 10 18.22 13.48 -7.14
N LYS A 11 18.93 14.24 -6.31
CA LYS A 11 18.58 14.45 -4.90
C LYS A 11 17.22 15.15 -4.77
N GLN A 12 16.98 16.19 -5.56
CA GLN A 12 15.71 16.90 -5.58
C GLN A 12 14.56 15.98 -6.03
N MET A 13 14.77 15.14 -7.05
CA MET A 13 13.80 14.15 -7.50
C MET A 13 13.46 13.14 -6.39
N ALA A 14 14.47 12.67 -5.66
CA ALA A 14 14.26 11.77 -4.52
C ALA A 14 13.46 12.45 -3.40
N GLN A 15 13.81 13.69 -3.05
CA GLN A 15 13.09 14.46 -2.02
C GLN A 15 11.65 14.74 -2.41
N ASP A 16 11.40 15.12 -3.66
CA ASP A 16 10.05 15.33 -4.17
C ASP A 16 9.19 14.05 -4.11
N ALA A 17 9.78 12.90 -4.42
CA ALA A 17 9.10 11.62 -4.26
C ALA A 17 8.74 11.34 -2.78
N VAL A 18 9.66 11.59 -1.85
CA VAL A 18 9.39 11.44 -0.40
C VAL A 18 8.27 12.39 0.04
N ASN A 19 8.31 13.65 -0.40
CA ASN A 19 7.30 14.65 -0.05
C ASN A 19 5.89 14.22 -0.47
N ARG A 20 5.74 13.66 -1.68
CA ARG A 20 4.45 13.22 -2.20
C ARG A 20 3.96 11.90 -1.59
N TRP A 21 4.86 10.99 -1.26
CA TRP A 21 4.49 9.63 -0.87
C TRP A 21 4.47 9.38 0.64
N TYR A 22 5.01 10.28 1.45
CA TYR A 22 5.02 10.15 2.91
C TYR A 22 3.61 9.90 3.46
N ALA A 23 2.71 10.89 3.38
CA ALA A 23 1.35 10.79 3.93
C ALA A 23 0.57 9.59 3.38
N PRO A 24 0.52 9.34 2.05
CA PRO A 24 -0.14 8.14 1.51
C PRO A 24 0.42 6.82 2.07
N ALA A 25 1.74 6.73 2.32
CA ALA A 25 2.33 5.54 2.90
C ALA A 25 1.87 5.30 4.35
N LEU A 26 1.70 6.36 5.17
CA LEU A 26 1.14 6.20 6.51
C LEU A 26 -0.36 5.84 6.49
N MET A 27 -1.10 6.34 5.52
CA MET A 27 -2.53 6.03 5.34
C MET A 27 -2.78 4.56 4.96
N MET A 28 -1.78 3.85 4.43
CA MET A 28 -1.88 2.42 4.14
C MET A 28 -2.17 1.56 5.37
N PHE A 29 -1.78 2.02 6.56
CA PHE A 29 -2.10 1.33 7.81
C PHE A 29 -3.57 1.46 8.21
N GLY A 30 -4.37 2.24 7.47
CA GLY A 30 -5.79 2.44 7.72
C GLY A 30 -6.09 3.62 8.64
N PRO A 31 -7.39 3.81 8.98
CA PRO A 31 -7.84 4.93 9.81
C PRO A 31 -7.27 4.87 11.24
N PRO A 32 -7.39 5.96 12.01
CA PRO A 32 -7.13 5.95 13.45
C PRO A 32 -7.87 4.81 14.15
N ASP A 33 -7.31 4.32 15.27
CA ASP A 33 -7.90 3.18 15.98
C ASP A 33 -9.33 3.47 16.47
N ASP A 34 -9.62 4.73 16.84
CA ASP A 34 -10.94 5.19 17.28
C ASP A 34 -12.00 5.17 16.15
N ASP A 35 -11.57 5.30 14.90
CA ASP A 35 -12.42 5.31 13.70
C ASP A 35 -12.37 3.97 12.94
N SER A 36 -11.88 2.90 13.58
CA SER A 36 -11.71 1.59 12.95
C SER A 36 -12.77 0.57 13.42
N PRO A 37 -13.93 0.47 12.74
CA PRO A 37 -15.05 -0.38 13.19
C PRO A 37 -14.69 -1.87 13.23
N ASN A 38 -13.79 -2.33 12.34
CA ASN A 38 -13.38 -3.73 12.23
C ASN A 38 -12.24 -4.12 13.20
N SER A 39 -11.59 -3.14 13.85
CA SER A 39 -10.38 -3.40 14.63
C SER A 39 -10.65 -4.22 15.89
N LYS A 40 -11.75 -3.93 16.63
CA LYS A 40 -12.07 -4.65 17.89
C LYS A 40 -12.23 -6.15 17.68
N GLN A 41 -13.03 -6.54 16.68
CA GLN A 41 -13.27 -7.96 16.37
C GLN A 41 -12.04 -8.64 15.78
N SER A 42 -11.31 -7.97 14.89
CA SER A 42 -10.09 -8.53 14.27
C SER A 42 -8.98 -8.77 15.29
N MET A 43 -8.85 -7.90 16.30
CA MET A 43 -7.93 -8.08 17.42
C MET A 43 -8.37 -9.24 18.33
N ALA A 44 -9.67 -9.33 18.65
CA ALA A 44 -10.21 -10.42 19.48
C ALA A 44 -9.99 -11.81 18.87
N TRP A 45 -10.03 -11.91 17.54
CA TRP A 45 -9.76 -13.15 16.81
C TRP A 45 -8.28 -13.37 16.46
N ASN A 46 -7.38 -12.50 16.91
CA ASN A 46 -5.95 -12.52 16.56
C ASN A 46 -5.67 -12.47 15.04
N ILE A 47 -6.61 -11.97 14.24
CA ILE A 47 -6.41 -11.68 12.81
C ILE A 47 -5.49 -10.46 12.68
N LYS A 48 -5.70 -9.46 13.53
CA LYS A 48 -4.84 -8.29 13.67
C LYS A 48 -4.12 -8.39 15.02
N ARG A 49 -2.79 -8.29 15.02
CA ARG A 49 -1.96 -8.42 16.25
C ARG A 49 -1.53 -7.08 16.85
N PHE A 50 -1.49 -6.04 16.02
CA PHE A 50 -1.10 -4.67 16.40
C PHE A 50 -2.12 -3.71 15.82
N SER A 51 -2.38 -2.62 16.53
CA SER A 51 -3.34 -1.60 16.10
C SER A 51 -2.85 -0.84 14.85
N ASN A 52 -3.73 -0.07 14.19
CA ASN A 52 -3.32 0.70 13.01
C ASN A 52 -2.30 1.76 13.42
N ASP A 53 -2.56 2.45 14.53
CA ASP A 53 -1.73 3.54 15.02
C ASP A 53 -0.39 3.03 15.56
N GLU A 54 -0.37 1.83 16.16
CA GLU A 54 0.88 1.19 16.59
C GLU A 54 1.78 0.83 15.40
N LEU A 55 1.23 0.23 14.35
CA LEU A 55 2.02 -0.09 13.16
C LEU A 55 2.52 1.18 12.46
N ARG A 56 1.68 2.22 12.40
CA ARG A 56 2.05 3.51 11.82
C ARG A 56 3.17 4.19 12.60
N SER A 57 3.11 4.21 13.93
CA SER A 57 4.17 4.75 14.80
C SER A 57 5.51 4.02 14.61
N ARG A 58 5.49 2.67 14.57
CA ARG A 58 6.70 1.88 14.31
C ARG A 58 7.30 2.19 12.93
N PHE A 59 6.45 2.32 11.91
CA PHE A 59 6.89 2.64 10.55
C PHE A 59 7.54 4.02 10.46
N VAL A 60 6.99 5.04 11.14
CA VAL A 60 7.61 6.37 11.24
C VAL A 60 9.01 6.28 11.85
N GLY A 61 9.16 5.53 12.94
CA GLY A 61 10.47 5.33 13.57
C GLY A 61 11.51 4.72 12.63
N MET A 62 11.11 3.74 11.82
CA MET A 62 11.99 3.16 10.81
C MET A 62 12.39 4.17 9.73
N MET A 63 11.43 5.00 9.27
CA MET A 63 11.70 6.01 8.24
C MET A 63 12.65 7.11 8.73
N VAL A 64 12.53 7.57 9.98
CA VAL A 64 13.35 8.66 10.53
C VAL A 64 14.85 8.35 10.42
N GLU A 65 15.26 7.13 10.73
CA GLU A 65 16.67 6.74 10.60
C GLU A 65 17.08 6.53 9.13
N GLN A 66 16.18 5.97 8.31
CA GLN A 66 16.47 5.73 6.89
C GLN A 66 16.65 7.03 6.10
N VAL A 67 15.83 8.06 6.35
CA VAL A 67 15.95 9.35 5.63
C VAL A 67 17.24 10.08 5.99
N LYS A 68 17.73 9.95 7.24
CA LYS A 68 19.03 10.50 7.66
C LYS A 68 20.17 9.87 6.86
N VAL A 69 20.17 8.55 6.71
CA VAL A 69 21.17 7.83 5.90
C VAL A 69 21.14 8.28 4.44
N LEU A 70 19.95 8.62 3.93
CA LEU A 70 19.75 9.12 2.56
C LEU A 70 20.02 10.62 2.40
N GLY A 71 20.26 11.37 3.48
CA GLY A 71 20.35 12.84 3.42
C GLY A 71 19.06 13.50 2.92
N LEU A 72 17.92 12.87 3.19
CA LEU A 72 16.57 13.35 2.86
C LEU A 72 15.83 13.78 4.12
N THR A 73 14.73 14.50 3.95
CA THR A 73 13.83 14.90 5.04
C THR A 73 12.44 14.28 4.85
N LEU A 74 11.70 14.15 5.96
CA LEU A 74 10.28 13.84 5.92
C LEU A 74 9.48 15.15 5.92
N PRO A 75 8.36 15.24 5.18
CA PRO A 75 7.53 16.44 5.11
C PRO A 75 6.60 16.57 6.33
N ASP A 76 7.15 16.41 7.54
CA ASP A 76 6.42 16.50 8.81
C ASP A 76 7.38 16.98 9.91
N ASP A 77 7.15 18.21 10.37
CA ASP A 77 7.94 18.88 11.40
C ASP A 77 7.55 18.47 12.83
N ARG A 78 6.45 17.73 12.99
CA ARG A 78 5.94 17.28 14.30
C ARG A 78 6.46 15.92 14.71
N ILE A 79 7.25 15.26 13.85
CA ILE A 79 7.83 13.96 14.16
C ILE A 79 8.74 14.08 15.38
N ARG A 80 8.44 13.28 16.41
CA ARG A 80 9.27 13.21 17.62
C ARG A 80 9.19 11.84 18.26
N PHE A 81 10.22 11.47 18.99
CA PHE A 81 10.18 10.31 19.86
C PHE A 81 9.60 10.74 21.22
N ASN A 82 8.50 10.11 21.65
CA ASN A 82 7.93 10.29 22.96
C ASN A 82 8.57 9.30 23.95
N GLU A 83 9.32 9.84 24.92
CA GLU A 83 10.05 9.05 25.93
C GLU A 83 9.14 8.34 26.93
N ASP A 84 7.94 8.86 27.19
CA ASP A 84 6.99 8.26 28.14
C ASP A 84 6.30 7.05 27.53
N THR A 85 5.86 7.18 26.28
CA THR A 85 5.16 6.10 25.56
C THR A 85 6.11 5.18 24.80
N LYS A 86 7.40 5.53 24.70
CA LYS A 86 8.43 4.85 23.88
C LYS A 86 8.00 4.65 22.43
N ARG A 87 7.33 5.66 21.85
CA ARG A 87 6.74 5.61 20.50
C ARG A 87 7.14 6.84 19.71
N TRP A 88 7.24 6.67 18.39
CA TRP A 88 7.35 7.79 17.48
C TRP A 88 5.97 8.39 17.24
N GLU A 89 5.86 9.69 17.42
CA GLU A 89 4.67 10.47 17.11
C GLU A 89 4.90 11.20 15.78
N HIS A 90 3.83 11.37 15.00
CA HIS A 90 3.83 12.10 13.73
C HIS A 90 2.68 13.12 13.74
N GLY A 91 2.71 14.07 12.83
CA GLY A 91 1.68 15.06 12.63
C GLY A 91 0.34 14.45 12.16
N PRO A 92 -0.75 15.22 12.24
CA PRO A 92 -2.05 14.77 11.74
C PRO A 92 -1.98 14.52 10.23
N LEU A 93 -2.66 13.46 9.79
CA LEU A 93 -2.83 13.16 8.37
C LEU A 93 -4.16 13.75 7.88
N ASP A 94 -4.25 14.03 6.57
CA ASP A 94 -5.50 14.43 5.94
C ASP A 94 -6.43 13.23 5.79
N TRP A 95 -7.27 13.01 6.82
CA TRP A 95 -8.24 11.94 6.79
C TRP A 95 -9.40 12.20 5.81
N HIS A 96 -9.62 13.44 5.37
CA HIS A 96 -10.60 13.71 4.31
C HIS A 96 -10.08 13.19 2.97
N GLU A 97 -8.82 13.50 2.61
CA GLU A 97 -8.16 12.93 1.43
C GLU A 97 -8.20 11.39 1.46
N PHE A 98 -7.90 10.79 2.61
CA PHE A 98 -7.97 9.33 2.79
C PHE A 98 -9.34 8.76 2.41
N GLN A 99 -10.43 9.37 2.90
CA GLN A 99 -11.79 8.92 2.61
C GLN A 99 -12.16 9.13 1.13
N GLU A 100 -11.76 10.25 0.52
CA GLU A 100 -11.98 10.50 -0.91
C GLU A 100 -11.28 9.46 -1.78
N VAL A 101 -10.02 9.12 -1.46
CA VAL A 101 -9.26 8.09 -2.15
C VAL A 101 -9.93 6.72 -2.01
N LEU A 102 -10.36 6.33 -0.81
CA LEU A 102 -11.07 5.07 -0.59
C LEU A 102 -12.42 5.01 -1.33
N ALA A 103 -13.13 6.14 -1.39
CA ALA A 103 -14.39 6.26 -2.11
C ALA A 103 -14.24 6.34 -3.64
N GLY A 104 -13.02 6.18 -4.17
CA GLY A 104 -12.76 6.12 -5.59
C GLY A 104 -12.54 7.48 -6.26
N ARG A 105 -12.40 8.57 -5.48
CA ARG A 105 -12.23 9.94 -5.95
C ARG A 105 -10.80 10.47 -5.79
N GLY A 106 -9.83 9.58 -5.58
CA GLY A 106 -8.41 9.90 -5.60
C GLY A 106 -7.83 10.05 -7.01
N PRO A 107 -6.55 10.43 -7.12
CA PRO A 107 -5.93 10.90 -8.36
C PRO A 107 -5.91 9.87 -9.49
N CYS A 108 -5.84 8.58 -9.16
CA CYS A 108 -5.69 7.51 -10.15
C CYS A 108 -6.76 6.42 -10.06
N ASN A 109 -7.78 6.54 -9.21
CA ASN A 109 -8.74 5.46 -8.96
C ASN A 109 -9.47 5.00 -10.24
N ALA A 110 -10.02 5.96 -11.00
CA ALA A 110 -10.69 5.69 -12.27
C ALA A 110 -9.75 5.00 -13.27
N GLN A 111 -8.55 5.55 -13.48
CA GLN A 111 -7.55 4.99 -14.41
C GLN A 111 -7.12 3.58 -14.01
N ARG A 112 -6.95 3.30 -12.70
CA ARG A 112 -6.56 1.96 -12.20
C ARG A 112 -7.66 0.94 -12.47
N LEU A 113 -8.91 1.31 -12.22
CA LEU A 113 -10.04 0.42 -12.40
C LEU A 113 -10.33 0.17 -13.88
N GLU A 114 -10.30 1.21 -14.70
CA GLU A 114 -10.43 1.12 -16.16
C GLU A 114 -9.35 0.21 -16.75
N ARG A 115 -8.08 0.43 -16.40
CA ARG A 115 -6.99 -0.43 -16.89
C ARG A 115 -7.17 -1.89 -16.51
N ARG A 116 -7.68 -2.17 -15.31
CA ARG A 116 -7.96 -3.56 -14.88
C ARG A 116 -9.16 -4.15 -15.60
N ARG A 117 -10.22 -3.37 -15.83
CA ARG A 117 -11.38 -3.80 -16.63
C ARG A 117 -10.97 -4.11 -18.06
N ALA A 118 -10.30 -3.17 -18.74
CA ALA A 118 -9.79 -3.36 -20.10
C ALA A 118 -8.91 -4.62 -20.20
N ALA A 119 -7.92 -4.77 -19.32
CA ALA A 119 -7.06 -5.97 -19.34
C ALA A 119 -7.85 -7.28 -19.09
N HIS A 120 -8.93 -7.23 -18.31
CA HIS A 120 -9.81 -8.37 -18.10
C HIS A 120 -10.64 -8.65 -19.36
N ASP A 121 -11.29 -7.64 -19.93
CA ASP A 121 -12.21 -7.78 -21.06
C ASP A 121 -11.44 -8.16 -22.34
N ASP A 122 -10.37 -7.44 -22.66
CA ASP A 122 -9.50 -7.72 -23.81
C ASP A 122 -8.81 -9.09 -23.69
N GLY A 123 -8.58 -9.55 -22.47
CA GLY A 123 -8.01 -10.86 -22.17
C GLY A 123 -9.03 -12.01 -22.12
N ALA A 124 -10.32 -11.75 -22.39
CA ALA A 124 -11.37 -12.77 -22.29
C ALA A 124 -11.10 -13.98 -23.18
N TRP A 125 -10.74 -13.75 -24.44
CA TRP A 125 -10.46 -14.81 -25.40
C TRP A 125 -9.32 -15.74 -24.96
N VAL A 126 -8.29 -15.22 -24.26
CA VAL A 126 -7.18 -16.03 -23.74
C VAL A 126 -7.69 -16.98 -22.67
N ARG A 127 -8.53 -16.48 -21.75
CA ARG A 127 -9.12 -17.30 -20.69
C ARG A 127 -10.04 -18.37 -21.26
N GLU A 128 -10.86 -18.01 -22.26
CA GLU A 128 -11.73 -18.95 -22.97
C GLU A 128 -10.93 -20.02 -23.73
N ALA A 129 -9.88 -19.63 -24.44
CA ALA A 129 -9.00 -20.55 -25.15
C ALA A 129 -8.31 -21.52 -24.19
N ALA A 130 -7.80 -21.03 -23.06
CA ALA A 130 -7.19 -21.85 -22.02
C ALA A 130 -8.19 -22.86 -21.42
N ALA A 131 -9.41 -22.42 -21.12
CA ALA A 131 -10.47 -23.28 -20.60
C ALA A 131 -10.87 -24.37 -21.61
N ALA A 132 -11.06 -24.00 -22.87
CA ALA A 132 -11.40 -24.96 -23.93
C ALA A 132 -10.27 -25.97 -24.18
N TYR A 133 -9.00 -25.53 -24.14
CA TYR A 133 -7.85 -26.42 -24.25
C TYR A 133 -7.79 -27.40 -23.07
N ALA A 134 -7.95 -26.92 -21.85
CA ALA A 134 -7.95 -27.75 -20.65
C ALA A 134 -9.06 -28.82 -20.69
N ALA A 135 -10.27 -28.45 -21.13
CA ALA A 135 -11.37 -29.39 -21.30
C ALA A 135 -11.04 -30.49 -22.32
N LYS A 136 -10.41 -30.14 -23.45
CA LYS A 136 -9.97 -31.12 -24.46
C LYS A 136 -8.92 -32.07 -23.89
N GLN A 137 -7.93 -31.57 -23.15
CA GLN A 137 -6.89 -32.41 -22.55
C GLN A 137 -7.48 -33.36 -21.50
N SER A 138 -8.38 -32.87 -20.64
CA SER A 138 -9.05 -33.70 -19.64
C SER A 138 -9.87 -34.83 -20.29
N ALA A 139 -10.65 -34.53 -21.34
CA ALA A 139 -11.41 -35.53 -22.06
C ALA A 139 -10.51 -36.57 -22.77
N LYS A 140 -9.36 -36.14 -23.31
CA LYS A 140 -8.37 -37.07 -23.90
C LYS A 140 -7.81 -38.02 -22.84
N GLN A 141 -7.40 -37.48 -21.69
CA GLN A 141 -6.87 -38.26 -20.59
C GLN A 141 -7.89 -39.25 -20.03
N GLN A 142 -9.15 -38.84 -19.88
CA GLN A 142 -10.24 -39.75 -19.47
C GLN A 142 -10.45 -40.92 -20.45
N LYS A 143 -10.34 -40.67 -21.76
CA LYS A 143 -10.43 -41.73 -22.77
C LYS A 143 -9.24 -42.69 -22.70
N GLU A 144 -8.04 -42.17 -22.45
CA GLU A 144 -6.83 -43.00 -22.28
C GLU A 144 -6.89 -43.88 -21.02
N TYR A 145 -7.53 -43.41 -19.93
CA TYR A 145 -7.72 -44.21 -18.71
C TYR A 145 -8.87 -45.23 -18.79
N ALA A 146 -9.82 -45.03 -19.70
CA ALA A 146 -10.97 -45.92 -19.90
C ALA A 146 -10.72 -47.04 -20.93
N ALA A 147 -9.60 -46.96 -21.67
CA ALA A 147 -9.14 -47.97 -22.62
C ALA A 147 -8.13 -48.91 -21.96
#